data_AF-A0A671QJC6-F1
#
_entry.id   AF-A0A671QJC6-F1
#
_cell.length_a   1.000
_cell.length_b   1.000
_cell.length_c   1.000
_cell.angle_alpha   90.00
_cell.angle_beta   90.00
_cell.angle_gamma   90.00
#
_symmetry.space_group_name_H-M   'P 1'
#
loop_
_entity.id
_entity.type
_entity.pdbx_description
1 polymer ?
#
loop_
_entity_poly.entity_id
_entity_poly.type
_entity_poly.pdbx_seq_one_letter_code
_entity_poly.pdbx_strand_id
1 'polypeptide(L)'
;MVSYTLTFKYQCITVFLLHYFATFYFFIGLGYGSQVVVLYTGVYYIIILAWAFLYLFSSFSSELPWASCNNYWNTENCKELRKSNITEYSPEKSTSPVIEFWERRILGLSEGIEQIGNVRWDLALCLLLAWIICYFCVWKGVKSTGKVVYFTATFPYLMLVVLLVRGVTLPGAKNGIIFYLYPDPTRLTDPQVWMDAGSQIFYSYGVCTGVLTALGSYNKYDNNCYRDCVYLCLLNSLTSFVAGFAIFSVLGFMADEQGMDISMVAESGPGLAFIAYPRAVALMPLPQLWAIFFFIMIIFLGLDSEFVYHEALVTAISDMYPSFFQTGHRRKFLLLFISAASFLVGLLMVTEGGLYVFQLFDYYACSGMTLLTFAILHFISGAERLYDSIEDMIGYRPWPFMKCCWKYLTPGTFIFSLVKYTPLKFNNVYEYPWWGYAIGGFFTLSSTLYIYIYIYNYYYYYFLFFYFFYFFFYRVRVLCTPAEDLPDPKHPKQKLNTVSFETFTDLLTLRTVHTPNSLPHRDIV
;
A
#
# COMPACT_ATOMS: atom_id res chain seq x y z
N MET A 1 -2.49 21.15 0.05
CA MET A 1 -2.91 20.97 -1.37
C MET A 1 -1.84 21.39 -2.36
N VAL A 2 -1.28 22.60 -2.28
CA VAL A 2 -0.21 23.08 -3.19
C VAL A 2 1.03 22.17 -3.17
N SER A 3 1.53 21.80 -1.99
CA SER A 3 2.64 20.84 -1.85
C SER A 3 2.33 19.51 -2.53
N TYR A 4 1.17 18.91 -2.23
CA TYR A 4 0.68 17.67 -2.83
C TYR A 4 0.58 17.75 -4.36
N THR A 5 -0.02 18.80 -4.93
CA THR A 5 -0.15 18.95 -6.40
C THR A 5 1.19 19.14 -7.09
N LEU A 6 2.13 19.86 -6.46
CA LEU A 6 3.47 20.02 -7.00
C LEU A 6 4.22 18.68 -6.92
N THR A 7 4.28 18.02 -5.75
CA THR A 7 4.85 16.68 -5.59
C THR A 7 4.25 15.68 -6.59
N PHE A 8 2.93 15.73 -6.81
CA PHE A 8 2.23 14.93 -7.82
C PHE A 8 2.76 15.21 -9.24
N LYS A 9 2.86 16.49 -9.62
CA LYS A 9 3.31 16.93 -10.95
C LYS A 9 4.79 16.63 -11.22
N TYR A 10 5.64 16.65 -10.19
CA TYR A 10 7.09 16.46 -10.31
C TYR A 10 7.56 15.01 -10.07
N GLN A 11 6.80 14.20 -9.31
CA GLN A 11 7.27 12.89 -8.84
C GLN A 11 6.39 11.72 -9.25
N CYS A 12 5.08 11.92 -9.46
CA CYS A 12 4.17 10.79 -9.55
C CYS A 12 4.14 10.15 -10.95
N ILE A 13 3.93 10.95 -12.00
CA ILE A 13 3.97 10.45 -13.39
C ILE A 13 5.35 9.86 -13.70
N THR A 14 6.38 10.42 -13.08
CA THR A 14 7.77 10.01 -13.22
C THR A 14 8.04 8.68 -12.50
N VAL A 15 7.78 8.54 -11.21
CA VAL A 15 8.18 7.31 -10.50
C VAL A 15 7.28 6.11 -10.86
N PHE A 16 6.05 6.34 -11.30
CA PHE A 16 5.15 5.29 -11.80
C PHE A 16 5.68 4.63 -13.09
N LEU A 17 6.34 5.39 -13.97
CA LEU A 17 6.98 4.88 -15.19
C LEU A 17 8.35 4.23 -14.94
N LEU A 18 9.08 4.69 -13.91
CA LEU A 18 10.35 4.09 -13.46
C LEU A 18 10.20 2.63 -13.03
N HIS A 19 9.02 2.23 -12.57
CA HIS A 19 8.78 0.88 -12.03
C HIS A 19 8.43 -0.17 -13.08
N TYR A 20 8.16 0.25 -14.32
CA TYR A 20 7.94 -0.70 -15.40
C TYR A 20 9.25 -1.37 -15.83
N PHE A 21 10.42 -0.73 -15.66
CA PHE A 21 11.70 -1.28 -16.11
C PHE A 21 12.87 -0.85 -15.23
N ALA A 22 13.36 -1.79 -14.40
CA ALA A 22 14.69 -1.71 -13.80
C ALA A 22 15.34 -3.10 -13.80
N THR A 23 15.85 -3.52 -14.95
CA THR A 23 16.57 -4.79 -15.10
C THR A 23 18.05 -4.53 -15.41
N PHE A 24 18.83 -4.28 -14.36
CA PHE A 24 20.28 -4.53 -14.37
C PHE A 24 20.63 -5.58 -13.30
N TYR A 25 21.81 -6.20 -13.35
CA TYR A 25 22.17 -7.29 -12.42
C TYR A 25 22.21 -6.89 -10.94
N PHE A 26 22.45 -5.61 -10.62
CA PHE A 26 22.29 -5.04 -9.27
C PHE A 26 20.84 -5.09 -8.74
N PHE A 27 19.85 -5.24 -9.63
CA PHE A 27 18.42 -5.08 -9.35
C PHE A 27 17.70 -6.38 -8.97
N ILE A 28 18.35 -7.55 -9.07
CA ILE A 28 17.75 -8.80 -8.58
C ILE A 28 17.52 -8.71 -7.05
N GLY A 29 18.48 -8.13 -6.31
CA GLY A 29 18.33 -7.85 -4.88
C GLY A 29 17.21 -6.86 -4.56
N LEU A 30 16.99 -5.85 -5.43
CA LEU A 30 15.86 -4.93 -5.32
C LEU A 30 14.52 -5.63 -5.56
N GLY A 31 14.48 -6.58 -6.50
CA GLY A 31 13.34 -7.46 -6.71
C GLY A 31 12.97 -8.23 -5.44
N TYR A 32 13.91 -8.96 -4.85
CA TYR A 32 13.67 -9.69 -3.59
C TYR A 32 13.24 -8.76 -2.45
N GLY A 33 13.94 -7.63 -2.29
CA GLY A 33 13.60 -6.64 -1.28
C GLY A 33 12.18 -6.09 -1.44
N SER A 34 11.76 -5.78 -2.67
CA SER A 34 10.40 -5.32 -2.96
C SER A 34 9.34 -6.38 -2.60
N GLN A 35 9.63 -7.66 -2.85
CA GLN A 35 8.71 -8.75 -2.47
C GLN A 35 8.58 -8.92 -0.96
N VAL A 36 9.65 -8.65 -0.19
CA VAL A 36 9.57 -8.61 1.28
C VAL A 36 8.65 -7.47 1.73
N VAL A 37 8.74 -6.30 1.10
CA VAL A 37 7.83 -5.17 1.39
C VAL A 37 6.38 -5.53 1.04
N VAL A 38 6.12 -6.16 -0.11
CA VAL A 38 4.78 -6.65 -0.49
C VAL A 38 4.24 -7.63 0.54
N LEU A 39 5.06 -8.58 0.98
CA LEU A 39 4.67 -9.57 1.98
C LEU A 39 4.30 -8.89 3.30
N TYR A 40 5.15 -7.99 3.82
CA TYR A 40 4.84 -7.25 5.04
C TYR A 40 3.57 -6.42 4.88
N THR A 41 3.42 -5.74 3.74
CA THR A 41 2.26 -4.89 3.47
C THR A 41 0.96 -5.70 3.47
N GLY A 42 0.89 -6.82 2.73
CA GLY A 42 -0.30 -7.66 2.73
C GLY A 42 -0.63 -8.25 4.11
N VAL A 43 0.39 -8.65 4.89
CA VAL A 43 0.19 -9.26 6.22
C VAL A 43 -0.46 -8.28 7.21
N TYR A 44 -0.06 -7.00 7.23
CA TYR A 44 -0.64 -6.03 8.17
C TYR A 44 -1.89 -5.35 7.61
N TYR A 45 -1.94 -5.10 6.30
CA TYR A 45 -3.03 -4.36 5.68
C TYR A 45 -4.37 -5.10 5.80
N ILE A 46 -4.35 -6.44 5.65
CA ILE A 46 -5.55 -7.27 5.81
C ILE A 46 -6.15 -7.21 7.23
N ILE A 47 -5.40 -6.77 8.25
CA ILE A 47 -5.92 -6.59 9.61
C ILE A 47 -7.00 -5.50 9.64
N ILE A 48 -6.88 -4.46 8.81
CA ILE A 48 -7.89 -3.40 8.68
C ILE A 48 -9.22 -3.99 8.19
N LEU A 49 -9.18 -4.97 7.28
CA LEU A 49 -10.37 -5.67 6.82
C LEU A 49 -11.03 -6.48 7.95
N ALA A 50 -10.23 -7.11 8.82
CA ALA A 50 -10.77 -7.83 9.97
C ALA A 50 -11.54 -6.89 10.91
N TRP A 51 -11.00 -5.70 11.19
CA TRP A 51 -11.72 -4.67 11.95
C TRP A 51 -13.00 -4.23 11.23
N ALA A 52 -12.93 -3.97 9.93
CA ALA A 52 -14.09 -3.55 9.14
C ALA A 52 -15.20 -4.62 9.09
N PHE A 53 -14.85 -5.90 8.96
CA PHE A 53 -15.82 -7.00 9.06
C PHE A 53 -16.50 -7.05 10.43
N LEU A 54 -15.74 -6.90 11.52
CA LEU A 54 -16.31 -6.92 12.86
C LEU A 54 -17.27 -5.74 13.11
N TYR A 55 -16.92 -4.55 12.63
CA TYR A 55 -17.81 -3.39 12.65
C TYR A 55 -19.03 -3.58 11.75
N LEU A 56 -18.88 -4.17 10.57
CA LEU A 56 -20.00 -4.50 9.68
C LEU A 56 -20.98 -5.44 10.38
N PHE A 57 -20.50 -6.52 10.98
CA PHE A 57 -21.37 -7.45 11.73
C PHE A 57 -22.05 -6.77 12.92
N SER A 58 -21.33 -5.90 13.62
CA SER A 58 -21.85 -5.11 14.73
C SER A 58 -22.92 -4.08 14.29
N SER A 59 -22.92 -3.67 13.02
CA SER A 59 -23.87 -2.70 12.46
C SER A 59 -25.28 -3.26 12.22
N PHE A 60 -25.45 -4.58 12.26
CA PHE A 60 -26.77 -5.23 12.11
C PHE A 60 -27.58 -5.29 13.41
N SER A 61 -27.05 -4.75 14.51
CA SER A 61 -27.75 -4.63 15.79
C SER A 61 -28.88 -3.59 15.73
N SER A 62 -29.92 -3.76 16.55
CA SER A 62 -31.05 -2.82 16.62
C SER A 62 -30.61 -1.41 17.03
N GLU A 63 -29.67 -1.31 17.96
CA GLU A 63 -28.95 -0.09 18.29
C GLU A 63 -27.47 -0.32 17.98
N LEU A 64 -26.79 0.71 17.46
CA LEU A 64 -25.36 0.59 17.20
C LEU A 64 -24.60 0.42 18.52
N PRO A 65 -23.72 -0.59 18.66
CA PRO A 65 -23.04 -0.86 19.93
C PRO A 65 -22.16 0.29 20.46
N TRP A 66 -21.71 1.17 19.57
CA TRP A 66 -20.91 2.34 19.92
C TRP A 66 -21.74 3.62 20.14
N ALA A 67 -23.08 3.55 20.06
CA ALA A 67 -23.94 4.71 20.27
C ALA A 67 -24.26 4.97 21.75
N SER A 68 -24.17 3.95 22.61
CA SER A 68 -24.52 4.05 24.04
C SER A 68 -23.39 3.59 24.96
N CYS A 69 -23.42 4.05 26.21
CA CYS A 69 -22.50 3.61 27.26
C CYS A 69 -23.03 2.41 28.07
N ASN A 70 -24.18 1.85 27.69
CA ASN A 70 -24.84 0.79 28.44
C ASN A 70 -24.44 -0.62 27.95
N ASN A 71 -23.14 -0.89 27.87
CA ASN A 71 -22.61 -2.19 27.44
C ASN A 71 -21.64 -2.76 28.47
N TYR A 72 -21.42 -4.08 28.44
CA TYR A 72 -20.58 -4.78 29.42
C TYR A 72 -19.09 -4.40 29.36
N TRP A 73 -18.63 -3.77 28.26
CA TRP A 73 -17.26 -3.30 28.10
C TRP A 73 -17.05 -1.85 28.53
N ASN A 74 -18.14 -1.12 28.81
CA ASN A 74 -18.06 0.29 29.15
C ASN A 74 -17.64 0.50 30.61
N THR A 75 -16.95 1.62 30.87
CA THR A 75 -16.59 2.03 32.23
C THR A 75 -17.53 3.09 32.78
N GLU A 76 -17.46 3.35 34.08
CA GLU A 76 -18.19 4.45 34.74
C GLU A 76 -17.80 5.84 34.19
N ASN A 77 -16.65 5.95 33.53
CA ASN A 77 -16.18 7.19 32.91
C ASN A 77 -16.78 7.43 31.51
N CYS A 78 -17.48 6.44 30.94
CA CYS A 78 -18.14 6.57 29.65
C CYS A 78 -19.30 7.57 29.76
N LYS A 79 -19.24 8.63 28.95
CA LYS A 79 -20.33 9.61 28.85
C LYS A 79 -20.87 9.69 27.43
N GLU A 80 -22.18 9.54 27.31
CA GLU A 80 -22.89 9.86 26.06
C GLU A 80 -22.93 11.38 25.90
N LEU A 81 -22.34 11.90 24.82
CA LEU A 81 -22.45 13.32 24.50
C LEU A 81 -23.85 13.60 23.91
N ARG A 82 -24.86 13.71 24.77
CA ARG A 82 -26.15 14.33 24.45
C ARG A 82 -26.15 15.80 24.87
N LYS A 83 -26.91 16.62 24.16
CA LYS A 83 -27.12 18.08 24.32
C LYS A 83 -27.69 18.53 25.69
N SER A 84 -27.47 17.81 26.80
CA SER A 84 -27.99 18.14 28.13
C SER A 84 -26.92 18.68 29.07
N ASN A 85 -27.08 19.96 29.43
CA ASN A 85 -26.48 20.73 30.52
C ASN A 85 -24.98 20.55 30.81
N ILE A 86 -24.21 21.50 30.28
CA ILE A 86 -22.78 21.76 30.49
C ILE A 86 -22.53 22.21 31.93
N THR A 87 -22.73 21.33 32.92
CA THR A 87 -22.35 21.61 34.31
C THR A 87 -21.42 20.56 34.93
N GLU A 88 -21.13 19.45 34.24
CA GLU A 88 -20.21 18.39 34.73
C GLU A 88 -19.30 17.80 33.65
N TYR A 89 -18.92 18.61 32.66
CA TYR A 89 -17.88 18.20 31.71
C TYR A 89 -16.51 18.58 32.26
N SER A 90 -15.88 17.65 32.98
CA SER A 90 -14.44 17.73 33.25
C SER A 90 -13.74 16.98 32.11
N PRO A 91 -13.13 17.67 31.13
CA PRO A 91 -12.64 17.07 29.89
C PRO A 91 -11.49 16.07 30.09
N GLU A 92 -10.86 16.05 31.26
CA GLU A 92 -9.66 15.21 31.52
C GLU A 92 -9.98 13.78 31.99
N LYS A 93 -11.25 13.43 32.26
CA LYS A 93 -11.60 12.09 32.81
C LYS A 93 -12.74 11.35 32.11
N SER A 94 -13.41 11.94 31.13
CA SER A 94 -14.55 11.32 30.45
C SER A 94 -14.18 10.76 29.07
N THR A 95 -14.56 9.51 28.81
CA THR A 95 -14.39 8.80 27.54
C THR A 95 -15.70 8.73 26.76
N SER A 96 -15.63 8.64 25.43
CA SER A 96 -16.82 8.48 24.58
C SER A 96 -17.14 7.00 24.34
N PRO A 97 -18.41 6.61 24.13
CA PRO A 97 -18.79 5.21 23.91
C PRO A 97 -18.09 4.59 22.68
N VAL A 98 -17.76 5.39 21.66
CA VAL A 98 -17.06 4.92 20.46
C VAL A 98 -15.60 4.61 20.73
N ILE A 99 -14.91 5.42 21.54
CA ILE A 99 -13.53 5.17 21.95
C ILE A 99 -13.49 3.88 22.77
N GLU A 100 -14.38 3.72 23.76
CA GLU A 100 -14.41 2.49 24.56
C GLU A 100 -14.82 1.26 23.73
N PHE A 101 -15.70 1.41 22.75
CA PHE A 101 -16.01 0.33 21.82
C PHE A 101 -14.76 -0.11 21.03
N TRP A 102 -14.01 0.85 20.48
CA TRP A 102 -12.78 0.57 19.75
C TRP A 102 -11.70 -0.06 20.64
N GLU A 103 -11.35 0.61 21.74
CA GLU A 103 -10.23 0.21 22.59
C GLU A 103 -10.55 -1.04 23.41
N ARG A 104 -11.75 -1.14 24.02
CA ARG A 104 -12.07 -2.22 24.97
C ARG A 104 -12.80 -3.39 24.33
N ARG A 105 -13.77 -3.12 23.43
CA ARG A 105 -14.58 -4.20 22.84
C ARG A 105 -13.91 -4.82 21.62
N ILE A 106 -13.50 -4.00 20.66
CA ILE A 106 -12.92 -4.48 19.40
C ILE A 106 -11.50 -4.98 19.66
N LEU A 107 -10.60 -4.10 20.10
CA LEU A 107 -9.19 -4.43 20.29
C LEU A 107 -8.92 -5.17 21.61
N GLY A 108 -9.55 -4.75 22.70
CA GLY A 108 -9.16 -5.19 24.04
C GLY A 108 -7.75 -4.69 24.37
N LEU A 109 -7.46 -3.42 24.08
CA LEU A 109 -6.13 -2.83 24.06
C LEU A 109 -5.40 -3.04 25.38
N SER A 110 -4.21 -3.65 25.32
CA SER A 110 -3.32 -3.79 26.47
C SER A 110 -2.60 -2.47 26.81
N GLU A 111 -1.92 -2.42 27.95
CA GLU A 111 -1.19 -1.21 28.38
C GLU A 111 0.04 -0.89 27.49
N GLY A 112 0.55 -1.88 26.76
CA GLY A 112 1.73 -1.71 25.92
C GLY A 112 2.15 -2.99 25.20
N ILE A 113 3.14 -2.86 24.31
CA ILE A 113 3.64 -3.97 23.49
C ILE A 113 4.28 -5.11 24.29
N GLU A 114 4.73 -4.84 25.52
CA GLU A 114 5.27 -5.86 26.44
C GLU A 114 4.21 -6.85 26.92
N GLN A 115 2.94 -6.41 26.93
CA GLN A 115 1.79 -7.22 27.30
C GLN A 115 0.95 -7.51 26.06
N ILE A 116 1.35 -8.51 25.28
CA ILE A 116 0.64 -8.90 24.05
C ILE A 116 -0.79 -9.39 24.36
N GLY A 117 -1.00 -10.00 25.53
CA GLY A 117 -2.30 -10.51 25.95
C GLY A 117 -2.80 -11.68 25.10
N ASN A 118 -4.12 -11.88 25.08
CA ASN A 118 -4.75 -12.99 24.37
C ASN A 118 -5.13 -12.62 22.92
N VAL A 119 -5.28 -13.64 22.07
CA VAL A 119 -5.85 -13.46 20.73
C VAL A 119 -7.35 -13.17 20.84
N ARG A 120 -7.81 -12.10 20.20
CA ARG A 120 -9.25 -11.78 20.10
C ARG A 120 -9.91 -12.71 19.09
N TRP A 121 -10.59 -13.75 19.58
CA TRP A 121 -11.12 -14.84 18.75
C TRP A 121 -12.11 -14.36 17.66
N ASP A 122 -12.96 -13.39 17.96
CA ASP A 122 -13.91 -12.81 17.02
C ASP A 122 -13.22 -12.04 15.88
N LEU A 123 -12.18 -11.25 16.20
CA LEU A 123 -11.33 -10.65 15.18
C LEU A 123 -10.53 -11.70 14.40
N ALA A 124 -10.05 -12.77 15.04
CA ALA A 124 -9.31 -13.83 14.36
C ALA A 124 -10.19 -14.56 13.33
N LEU A 125 -11.49 -14.75 13.62
CA LEU A 125 -12.46 -15.27 12.67
C LEU A 125 -12.72 -14.29 11.52
N CYS A 126 -12.80 -12.98 11.80
CA CYS A 126 -12.92 -11.95 10.75
C CYS A 126 -11.68 -11.90 9.85
N LEU A 127 -10.49 -12.08 10.42
CA LEU A 127 -9.23 -12.19 9.69
C LEU A 127 -9.22 -13.44 8.80
N LEU A 128 -9.66 -14.59 9.33
CA LEU A 128 -9.79 -15.82 8.54
C LEU A 128 -10.77 -15.62 7.37
N LEU A 129 -11.90 -14.98 7.61
CA LEU A 129 -12.88 -14.65 6.58
C LEU A 129 -12.27 -13.77 5.49
N ALA A 130 -11.53 -12.72 5.86
CA ALA A 130 -10.85 -11.85 4.90
C ALA A 130 -9.87 -12.63 4.01
N TRP A 131 -9.06 -13.53 4.59
CA TRP A 131 -8.14 -14.39 3.83
C TRP A 131 -8.88 -15.36 2.89
N ILE A 132 -9.98 -15.95 3.34
CA ILE A 132 -10.81 -16.85 2.51
C ILE A 132 -11.36 -16.09 1.30
N ILE A 133 -11.90 -14.88 1.50
CA ILE A 133 -12.41 -14.04 0.42
C ILE A 133 -11.28 -13.68 -0.55
N CYS A 134 -10.14 -13.20 -0.04
CA CYS A 134 -8.97 -12.86 -0.84
C CYS A 134 -8.49 -14.05 -1.69
N TYR A 135 -8.35 -15.22 -1.08
CA TYR A 135 -7.94 -16.44 -1.77
C TYR A 135 -8.85 -16.76 -2.97
N PHE A 136 -10.18 -16.79 -2.78
CA PHE A 136 -11.11 -17.11 -3.87
C PHE A 136 -11.22 -16.01 -4.93
N CYS A 137 -10.98 -14.74 -4.58
CA CYS A 137 -10.93 -13.67 -5.57
C CYS A 137 -9.70 -13.81 -6.48
N VAL A 138 -8.54 -14.19 -5.93
CA VAL A 138 -7.23 -14.23 -6.63
C VAL A 138 -6.88 -15.61 -7.21
N TRP A 139 -7.54 -16.69 -6.82
CA TRP A 139 -7.17 -18.08 -7.18
C TRP A 139 -7.01 -18.41 -8.69
N LYS A 140 -7.59 -17.64 -9.61
CA LYS A 140 -7.42 -17.78 -11.07
C LYS A 140 -6.58 -16.64 -11.67
N GLY A 141 -5.84 -15.95 -10.82
CA GLY A 141 -5.05 -14.75 -11.13
C GLY A 141 -5.91 -13.59 -11.62
N VAL A 142 -5.28 -12.68 -12.37
CA VAL A 142 -5.89 -11.47 -12.95
C VAL A 142 -7.21 -11.71 -13.72
N LYS A 143 -7.48 -12.91 -14.24
CA LYS A 143 -8.75 -13.24 -14.90
C LYS A 143 -9.95 -13.27 -13.96
N SER A 144 -9.76 -13.67 -12.70
CA SER A 144 -10.81 -13.65 -11.67
C SER A 144 -10.80 -12.32 -10.95
N THR A 145 -9.62 -11.85 -10.53
CA THR A 145 -9.46 -10.54 -9.87
C THR A 145 -10.06 -9.43 -10.72
N GLY A 146 -9.73 -9.37 -12.02
CA GLY A 146 -10.27 -8.36 -12.92
C GLY A 146 -11.80 -8.37 -13.06
N LYS A 147 -12.47 -9.51 -12.85
CA LYS A 147 -13.95 -9.59 -12.85
C LYS A 147 -14.55 -9.07 -11.55
N VAL A 148 -13.95 -9.42 -10.42
CA VAL A 148 -14.39 -8.99 -9.08
C VAL A 148 -14.25 -7.47 -8.95
N VAL A 149 -13.11 -6.93 -9.40
CA VAL A 149 -12.75 -5.51 -9.35
C VAL A 149 -13.75 -4.61 -10.07
N TYR A 150 -14.48 -5.08 -11.09
CA TYR A 150 -15.55 -4.27 -11.71
C TYR A 150 -16.62 -3.84 -10.71
N PHE A 151 -16.91 -4.66 -9.70
CA PHE A 151 -17.87 -4.33 -8.64
C PHE A 151 -17.15 -3.68 -7.44
N THR A 152 -16.09 -4.32 -6.93
CA THR A 152 -15.42 -3.87 -5.71
C THR A 152 -14.74 -2.50 -5.88
N ALA A 153 -14.23 -2.15 -7.06
CA ALA A 153 -13.64 -0.84 -7.27
C ALA A 153 -14.66 0.25 -7.60
N THR A 154 -15.82 -0.08 -8.18
CA THR A 154 -16.82 0.94 -8.59
C THR A 154 -17.78 1.30 -7.46
N PHE A 155 -18.13 0.33 -6.59
CA PHE A 155 -19.04 0.55 -5.48
C PHE A 155 -18.56 1.64 -4.50
N PRO A 156 -17.27 1.72 -4.11
CA PRO A 156 -16.76 2.81 -3.30
C PRO A 156 -16.95 4.20 -3.90
N TYR A 157 -16.89 4.35 -5.23
CA TYR A 157 -17.18 5.64 -5.88
C TYR A 157 -18.65 6.02 -5.77
N LEU A 158 -19.56 5.05 -5.97
CA LEU A 158 -20.98 5.27 -5.75
C LEU A 158 -21.23 5.69 -4.29
N MET A 159 -20.61 5.00 -3.34
CA MET A 159 -20.74 5.32 -1.93
C MET A 159 -20.14 6.68 -1.58
N LEU A 160 -18.99 7.03 -2.14
CA LEU A 160 -18.36 8.33 -1.95
C LEU A 160 -19.25 9.47 -2.45
N VAL A 161 -19.94 9.29 -3.59
CA VAL A 161 -20.94 10.26 -4.08
C VAL A 161 -22.12 10.37 -3.11
N VAL A 162 -22.66 9.23 -2.64
CA VAL A 162 -23.78 9.22 -1.68
C VAL A 162 -23.40 9.89 -0.37
N LEU A 163 -22.22 9.58 0.18
CA LEU A 163 -21.69 10.18 1.40
C LEU A 163 -21.35 11.65 1.23
N LEU A 164 -20.86 12.06 0.06
CA LEU A 164 -20.62 13.46 -0.24
C LEU A 164 -21.93 14.24 -0.23
N VAL A 165 -22.95 13.78 -0.98
CA VAL A 165 -24.27 14.42 -1.02
C VAL A 165 -24.87 14.46 0.38
N ARG A 166 -24.81 13.35 1.13
CA ARG A 166 -25.30 13.34 2.51
C ARG A 166 -24.53 14.30 3.40
N GLY A 167 -23.21 14.25 3.37
CA GLY A 167 -22.31 15.04 4.19
C GLY A 167 -22.53 16.54 3.99
N VAL A 168 -22.62 17.02 2.74
CA VAL A 168 -22.84 18.46 2.46
C VAL A 168 -24.25 18.94 2.82
N THR A 169 -25.23 18.04 2.95
CA THR A 169 -26.59 18.39 3.38
C THR A 169 -26.76 18.45 4.90
N LEU A 170 -25.77 18.02 5.68
CA LEU A 170 -25.83 18.06 7.13
C LEU A 170 -25.61 19.49 7.67
N PRO A 171 -26.22 19.84 8.81
CA PRO A 171 -25.90 21.10 9.49
C PRO A 171 -24.42 21.11 9.90
N GLY A 172 -23.78 22.28 9.99
CA GLY A 172 -22.37 22.39 10.34
C GLY A 172 -21.36 21.96 9.26
N ALA A 173 -21.78 21.29 8.18
CA ALA A 173 -20.90 20.79 7.12
C ALA A 173 -20.00 21.86 6.49
N LYS A 174 -20.51 23.10 6.39
CA LYS A 174 -19.74 24.26 5.89
C LYS A 174 -18.47 24.51 6.71
N ASN A 175 -18.53 24.38 8.03
CA ASN A 175 -17.38 24.62 8.91
C ASN A 175 -16.28 23.59 8.65
N GLY A 176 -16.67 22.32 8.46
CA GLY A 176 -15.77 21.24 8.07
C GLY A 176 -15.09 21.47 6.73
N ILE A 177 -15.84 21.89 5.71
CA ILE A 177 -15.28 22.20 4.38
C ILE A 177 -14.34 23.41 4.43
N ILE A 178 -14.67 24.43 5.23
CA ILE A 178 -13.77 25.57 5.45
C ILE A 178 -12.49 25.08 6.10
N PHE A 179 -12.57 24.29 7.17
CA PHE A 179 -11.39 23.72 7.83
C PHE A 179 -10.51 22.91 6.86
N TYR A 180 -11.12 22.13 5.97
CA TYR A 180 -10.40 21.34 4.97
C TYR A 180 -9.64 22.21 3.94
N LEU A 181 -10.24 23.30 3.47
CA LEU A 181 -9.72 24.09 2.35
C LEU A 181 -8.98 25.37 2.77
N TYR A 182 -9.11 25.81 4.03
CA TYR A 182 -8.56 27.09 4.47
C TYR A 182 -7.04 27.11 4.27
N PRO A 183 -6.51 27.99 3.41
CA PRO A 183 -5.09 27.99 3.09
C PRO A 183 -4.32 28.70 4.19
N ASP A 184 -3.30 28.03 4.74
CA ASP A 184 -2.28 28.65 5.58
C ASP A 184 -0.93 28.67 4.82
N PRO A 185 -0.54 29.80 4.21
CA PRO A 185 0.72 29.90 3.48
C PRO A 185 1.96 29.72 4.36
N THR A 186 1.87 29.98 5.67
CA THR A 186 3.01 29.86 6.58
C THR A 186 3.46 28.41 6.69
N ARG A 187 2.52 27.46 6.60
CA ARG A 187 2.79 26.01 6.57
C ARG A 187 3.64 25.57 5.37
N LEU A 188 3.69 26.34 4.28
CA LEU A 188 4.54 26.00 3.12
C LEU A 188 6.04 26.21 3.38
N THR A 189 6.38 27.04 4.39
CA THR A 189 7.76 27.20 4.84
C THR A 189 8.23 26.06 5.73
N ASP A 190 7.32 25.24 6.25
CA ASP A 190 7.64 24.08 7.08
C ASP A 190 8.10 22.91 6.21
N PRO A 191 9.37 22.46 6.35
CA PRO A 191 9.89 21.24 5.76
C PRO A 191 8.98 20.02 5.89
N GLN A 192 8.33 19.86 7.05
CA GLN A 192 7.53 18.68 7.37
C GLN A 192 6.36 18.52 6.41
N VAL A 193 5.72 19.62 6.01
CA VAL A 193 4.56 19.62 5.11
C VAL A 193 4.90 19.07 3.72
N TRP A 194 6.15 19.25 3.26
CA TRP A 194 6.62 18.69 2.00
C TRP A 194 6.97 17.21 2.11
N MET A 195 7.52 16.79 3.25
CA MET A 195 7.82 15.38 3.52
C MET A 195 6.53 14.55 3.65
N ASP A 196 5.55 15.05 4.39
CA ASP A 196 4.25 14.41 4.54
C ASP A 196 3.54 14.28 3.18
N ALA A 197 3.57 15.34 2.37
CA ALA A 197 3.03 15.32 1.01
C ALA A 197 3.76 14.32 0.08
N GLY A 198 5.08 14.25 0.19
CA GLY A 198 5.93 13.26 -0.50
C GLY A 198 5.53 11.83 -0.16
N SER A 199 5.65 11.49 1.13
CA SER A 199 5.32 10.17 1.68
C SER A 199 3.88 9.76 1.35
N GLN A 200 2.91 10.67 1.47
CA GLN A 200 1.51 10.41 1.14
C GLN A 200 1.35 9.99 -0.33
N ILE A 201 2.04 10.65 -1.26
CA ILE A 201 1.98 10.30 -2.68
C ILE A 201 2.63 8.95 -2.93
N PHE A 202 3.86 8.73 -2.46
CA PHE A 202 4.55 7.45 -2.67
C PHE A 202 3.74 6.26 -2.16
N TYR A 203 3.19 6.40 -0.95
CA TYR A 203 2.37 5.37 -0.33
C TYR A 203 1.02 5.20 -1.04
N SER A 204 0.30 6.30 -1.33
CA SER A 204 -1.01 6.25 -1.98
C SER A 204 -0.98 5.60 -3.36
N TYR A 205 0.13 5.70 -4.09
CA TYR A 205 0.29 5.08 -5.41
C TYR A 205 0.94 3.69 -5.36
N GLY A 206 1.37 3.21 -4.18
CA GLY A 206 2.05 1.93 -4.03
C GLY A 206 3.37 1.85 -4.80
N VAL A 207 4.07 2.98 -4.96
CA VAL A 207 5.31 3.04 -5.75
C VAL A 207 6.47 2.42 -4.96
N CYS A 208 7.47 1.84 -5.62
CA CYS A 208 8.60 1.14 -4.97
C CYS A 208 8.26 -0.18 -4.28
N THR A 209 7.02 -0.68 -4.42
CA THR A 209 6.58 -1.96 -3.84
C THR A 209 6.67 -3.14 -4.81
N GLY A 210 6.88 -2.93 -6.12
CA GLY A 210 6.91 -4.02 -7.12
C GLY A 210 5.53 -4.54 -7.55
N VAL A 211 4.46 -4.08 -6.91
CA VAL A 211 3.06 -4.42 -7.22
C VAL A 211 2.67 -3.98 -8.64
N LEU A 212 2.99 -2.73 -9.00
CA LEU A 212 2.70 -2.19 -10.33
C LEU A 212 3.50 -2.90 -11.43
N THR A 213 4.71 -3.38 -11.13
CA THR A 213 5.54 -4.16 -12.06
C THR A 213 4.88 -5.50 -12.36
N ALA A 214 4.35 -6.19 -11.33
CA ALA A 214 3.61 -7.44 -11.51
C ALA A 214 2.30 -7.24 -12.29
N LEU A 215 1.55 -6.16 -12.02
CA LEU A 215 0.35 -5.86 -12.83
C LEU A 215 0.71 -5.49 -14.28
N GLY A 216 1.78 -4.74 -14.47
CA GLY A 216 2.24 -4.31 -15.77
C GLY A 216 2.74 -5.46 -16.66
N SER A 217 3.25 -6.54 -16.08
CA SER A 217 3.68 -7.73 -16.85
C SER A 217 2.53 -8.46 -17.53
N TYR A 218 1.29 -8.22 -17.11
CA TYR A 218 0.07 -8.74 -17.75
C TYR A 218 -0.44 -7.88 -18.92
N ASN A 219 0.13 -6.69 -19.13
CA ASN A 219 -0.28 -5.82 -20.23
C ASN A 219 0.34 -6.26 -21.56
N LYS A 220 -0.29 -5.83 -22.65
CA LYS A 220 0.32 -5.94 -23.98
C LYS A 220 1.55 -5.05 -24.05
N TYR A 221 2.56 -5.51 -24.80
CA TYR A 221 3.83 -4.79 -24.93
C TYR A 221 3.67 -3.39 -25.55
N ASP A 222 2.78 -3.26 -26.54
CA ASP A 222 2.46 -2.02 -27.25
C ASP A 222 1.39 -1.16 -26.55
N ASN A 223 0.97 -1.53 -25.33
CA ASN A 223 0.00 -0.76 -24.58
C ASN A 223 0.58 0.62 -24.23
N ASN A 224 -0.24 1.66 -24.37
CA ASN A 224 0.17 3.03 -24.04
C ASN A 224 0.17 3.26 -22.52
N CYS A 225 1.11 2.62 -21.84
CA CYS A 225 1.27 2.69 -20.39
C CYS A 225 1.48 4.13 -19.91
N TYR A 226 2.13 4.99 -20.71
CA TYR A 226 2.30 6.41 -20.42
C TYR A 226 0.97 7.12 -20.19
N ARG A 227 0.01 6.92 -21.10
CA ARG A 227 -1.33 7.50 -21.00
C ARG A 227 -2.09 6.95 -19.80
N ASP A 228 -2.02 5.64 -19.57
CA ASP A 228 -2.69 4.98 -18.45
C ASP A 228 -2.17 5.52 -17.11
N CYS A 229 -0.85 5.69 -16.97
CA CYS A 229 -0.23 6.28 -15.78
C CYS A 229 -0.80 7.67 -15.48
N VAL A 230 -0.94 8.54 -16.49
CA VAL A 230 -1.49 9.89 -16.31
C VAL A 230 -2.94 9.82 -15.81
N TYR A 231 -3.76 8.95 -16.38
CA TYR A 231 -5.15 8.79 -15.93
C TYR A 231 -5.26 8.21 -14.53
N LEU A 232 -4.47 7.18 -14.19
CA LEU A 232 -4.46 6.59 -12.85
C LEU A 232 -4.01 7.59 -11.78
N CYS A 233 -2.98 8.37 -12.09
CA CYS A 233 -2.51 9.48 -11.27
C CYS A 233 -3.63 10.52 -11.03
N LEU A 234 -4.26 11.00 -12.10
CA LEU A 234 -5.35 11.98 -11.95
C LEU A 234 -6.53 11.42 -11.17
N LEU A 235 -6.93 10.18 -11.45
CA LEU A 235 -8.05 9.52 -10.78
C LEU A 235 -7.79 9.39 -9.28
N ASN A 236 -6.66 8.82 -8.87
CA ASN A 236 -6.34 8.63 -7.46
C ASN A 236 -6.33 9.94 -6.66
N SER A 237 -5.66 10.99 -7.18
CA SER A 237 -5.62 12.29 -6.51
C SER A 237 -6.99 12.98 -6.49
N LEU A 238 -7.78 12.85 -7.56
CA LEU A 238 -9.16 13.36 -7.56
C LEU A 238 -10.02 12.63 -6.53
N THR A 239 -9.93 11.31 -6.46
CA THR A 239 -10.64 10.49 -5.46
C THR A 239 -10.29 10.92 -4.04
N SER A 240 -8.99 11.11 -3.74
CA SER A 240 -8.55 11.60 -2.43
C SER A 240 -9.09 13.00 -2.11
N PHE A 241 -9.13 13.89 -3.10
CA PHE A 241 -9.67 15.23 -2.94
C PHE A 241 -11.17 15.22 -2.64
N VAL A 242 -11.95 14.46 -3.43
CA VAL A 242 -13.41 14.35 -3.23
C VAL A 242 -13.74 13.60 -1.94
N ALA A 243 -12.99 12.56 -1.59
CA ALA A 243 -13.10 11.88 -0.30
C ALA A 243 -12.87 12.85 0.87
N GLY A 244 -11.93 13.80 0.73
CA GLY A 244 -11.72 14.88 1.69
C GLY A 244 -12.99 15.69 1.96
N PHE A 245 -13.72 16.12 0.92
CA PHE A 245 -15.01 16.79 1.12
C PHE A 245 -16.04 15.90 1.84
N ALA A 246 -16.15 14.62 1.47
CA ALA A 246 -17.09 13.71 2.09
C ALA A 246 -16.80 13.53 3.59
N ILE A 247 -15.53 13.33 3.97
CA ILE A 247 -15.12 13.15 5.37
C ILE A 247 -15.26 14.47 6.16
N PHE A 248 -14.69 15.56 5.67
CA PHE A 248 -14.69 16.82 6.42
C PHE A 248 -16.08 17.46 6.53
N SER A 249 -16.99 17.24 5.58
CA SER A 249 -18.39 17.67 5.74
C SER A 249 -19.09 16.95 6.89
N VAL A 250 -18.87 15.65 7.04
CA VAL A 250 -19.40 14.84 8.15
C VAL A 250 -18.73 15.20 9.49
N LEU A 251 -17.42 15.46 9.51
CA LEU A 251 -16.72 15.93 10.71
C LEU A 251 -17.21 17.32 11.15
N GLY A 252 -17.51 18.22 10.20
CA GLY A 252 -18.09 19.53 10.48
C GLY A 252 -19.47 19.42 11.15
N PHE A 253 -20.31 18.50 10.69
CA PHE A 253 -21.58 18.17 11.35
C PHE A 253 -21.38 17.65 12.77
N MET A 254 -20.43 16.72 12.96
CA MET A 254 -20.14 16.17 14.28
C MET A 254 -19.66 17.26 15.26
N ALA A 255 -18.79 18.15 14.81
CA ALA A 255 -18.29 19.29 15.60
C ALA A 255 -19.42 20.24 16.00
N ASP A 256 -20.34 20.55 15.08
CA ASP A 256 -21.50 21.42 15.30
C ASP A 256 -22.51 20.82 16.27
N GLU A 257 -22.84 19.52 16.11
CA GLU A 257 -23.75 18.81 17.02
C GLU A 257 -23.19 18.69 18.44
N GLN A 258 -21.87 18.58 18.58
CA GLN A 258 -21.20 18.42 19.87
C GLN A 258 -20.70 19.74 20.48
N GLY A 259 -20.79 20.86 19.75
CA GLY A 259 -20.28 22.16 20.20
C GLY A 259 -18.77 22.17 20.45
N MET A 260 -18.01 21.37 19.70
CA MET A 260 -16.54 21.25 19.84
C MET A 260 -15.83 21.79 18.60
N ASP A 261 -14.55 22.13 18.75
CA ASP A 261 -13.71 22.52 17.61
C ASP A 261 -13.40 21.31 16.70
N ILE A 262 -13.33 21.54 15.39
CA ILE A 262 -13.11 20.49 14.39
C ILE A 262 -11.74 19.80 14.59
N SER A 263 -10.73 20.52 15.08
CA SER A 263 -9.41 19.95 15.34
C SER A 263 -9.41 18.88 16.44
N MET A 264 -10.37 18.92 17.36
CA MET A 264 -10.50 17.95 18.47
C MET A 264 -11.22 16.67 18.06
N VAL A 265 -11.89 16.66 16.90
CA VAL A 265 -12.62 15.49 16.38
C VAL A 265 -11.92 14.83 15.19
N ALA A 266 -10.91 15.50 14.62
CA ALA A 266 -10.11 15.00 13.52
C ALA A 266 -9.00 14.06 14.05
N GLU A 267 -9.35 12.79 14.20
CA GLU A 267 -8.39 11.72 14.50
C GLU A 267 -7.54 11.36 13.27
N SER A 268 -6.34 10.81 13.50
CA SER A 268 -5.45 10.34 12.42
C SER A 268 -5.33 8.80 12.41
N GLY A 269 -4.88 8.25 11.27
CA GLY A 269 -4.74 6.80 11.11
C GLY A 269 -6.08 6.04 11.18
N PRO A 270 -6.07 4.78 11.67
CA PRO A 270 -7.29 3.97 11.82
C PRO A 270 -8.39 4.64 12.67
N GLY A 271 -8.01 5.51 13.61
CA GLY A 271 -8.97 6.23 14.47
C GLY A 271 -9.98 7.07 13.69
N LEU A 272 -9.60 7.62 12.53
CA LEU A 272 -10.53 8.38 11.68
C LEU A 272 -11.71 7.51 11.21
N ALA A 273 -11.41 6.30 10.75
CA ALA A 273 -12.40 5.38 10.18
C ALA A 273 -13.17 4.59 11.26
N PHE A 274 -12.53 4.25 12.37
CA PHE A 274 -13.12 3.38 13.40
C PHE A 274 -13.59 4.11 14.67
N ILE A 275 -13.25 5.39 14.84
CA ILE A 275 -13.70 6.23 15.96
C ILE A 275 -14.49 7.44 15.45
N ALA A 276 -13.86 8.32 14.67
CA ALA A 276 -14.50 9.59 14.29
C ALA A 276 -15.74 9.37 13.40
N TYR A 277 -15.63 8.52 12.38
CA TYR A 277 -16.73 8.27 11.46
C TYR A 277 -17.92 7.52 12.12
N PRO A 278 -17.73 6.42 12.86
CA PRO A 278 -18.83 5.72 13.53
C PRO A 278 -19.54 6.60 14.56
N ARG A 279 -18.79 7.52 15.20
CA ARG A 279 -19.34 8.55 16.07
C ARG A 279 -20.26 9.51 15.33
N ALA A 280 -19.84 10.02 14.17
CA ALA A 280 -20.67 10.90 13.36
C ALA A 280 -21.92 10.18 12.82
N VAL A 281 -21.78 8.93 12.37
CA VAL A 281 -22.89 8.10 11.89
C VAL A 281 -23.94 7.85 12.98
N ALA A 282 -23.52 7.60 14.21
CA ALA A 282 -24.45 7.39 15.33
C ALA A 282 -25.36 8.60 15.60
N LEU A 283 -24.98 9.80 15.17
CA LEU A 283 -25.78 11.03 15.27
C LEU A 283 -26.75 11.23 14.10
N MET A 284 -26.62 10.45 13.02
CA MET A 284 -27.46 10.58 11.83
C MET A 284 -28.77 9.78 11.96
N PRO A 285 -29.85 10.18 11.29
CA PRO A 285 -31.04 9.34 11.16
C PRO A 285 -30.71 8.07 10.37
N LEU A 286 -31.31 6.94 10.80
CA LEU A 286 -31.05 5.60 10.27
C LEU A 286 -29.56 5.19 10.33
N PRO A 287 -28.92 5.28 11.52
CA PRO A 287 -27.47 5.18 11.65
C PRO A 287 -26.92 3.80 11.22
N GLN A 288 -27.71 2.73 11.34
CA GLN A 288 -27.34 1.37 10.91
C GLN A 288 -27.10 1.31 9.39
N LEU A 289 -27.95 1.98 8.59
CA LEU A 289 -27.83 1.98 7.13
C LEU A 289 -26.50 2.62 6.69
N TRP A 290 -26.17 3.77 7.28
CA TRP A 290 -24.94 4.49 6.99
C TRP A 290 -23.70 3.71 7.45
N ALA A 291 -23.76 3.06 8.61
CA ALA A 291 -22.67 2.22 9.11
C ALA A 291 -22.41 1.02 8.18
N ILE A 292 -23.47 0.28 7.80
CA ILE A 292 -23.36 -0.88 6.90
C ILE A 292 -22.70 -0.47 5.58
N PHE A 293 -23.18 0.59 4.93
CA PHE A 293 -22.61 1.00 3.66
C PHE A 293 -21.18 1.52 3.78
N PHE A 294 -20.85 2.22 4.86
CA PHE A 294 -19.50 2.69 5.10
C PHE A 294 -18.51 1.54 5.32
N PHE A 295 -18.85 0.55 6.15
CA PHE A 295 -17.97 -0.58 6.38
C PHE A 295 -17.86 -1.52 5.16
N ILE A 296 -18.94 -1.70 4.37
CA ILE A 296 -18.85 -2.38 3.07
C ILE A 296 -17.89 -1.62 2.14
N MET A 297 -17.97 -0.29 2.09
CA MET A 297 -17.05 0.53 1.30
C MET A 297 -15.59 0.33 1.75
N ILE A 298 -15.30 0.37 3.06
CA ILE A 298 -13.95 0.08 3.59
C ILE A 298 -13.49 -1.32 3.19
N ILE A 299 -14.37 -2.32 3.31
CA ILE A 299 -14.05 -3.71 2.96
C ILE A 299 -13.66 -3.80 1.48
N PHE A 300 -14.40 -3.19 0.56
CA PHE A 300 -14.05 -3.24 -0.86
C PHE A 300 -12.77 -2.47 -1.20
N LEU A 301 -12.58 -1.28 -0.61
CA LEU A 301 -11.33 -0.52 -0.79
C LEU A 301 -10.11 -1.31 -0.30
N GLY A 302 -10.24 -2.00 0.83
CA GLY A 302 -9.16 -2.82 1.37
C GLY A 302 -8.95 -4.11 0.59
N LEU A 303 -10.02 -4.80 0.18
CA LEU A 303 -9.92 -6.04 -0.58
C LEU A 303 -9.23 -5.83 -1.93
N ASP A 304 -9.55 -4.75 -2.64
CA ASP A 304 -8.94 -4.46 -3.93
C ASP A 304 -7.42 -4.27 -3.80
N SER A 305 -6.96 -3.56 -2.76
CA SER A 305 -5.53 -3.39 -2.49
C SER A 305 -4.87 -4.73 -2.14
N GLU A 306 -5.51 -5.52 -1.28
CA GLU A 306 -5.02 -6.82 -0.84
C GLU A 306 -4.88 -7.81 -2.00
N PHE A 307 -5.83 -7.81 -2.95
CA PHE A 307 -5.76 -8.67 -4.13
C PHE A 307 -4.48 -8.45 -4.93
N VAL A 308 -4.03 -7.20 -5.05
CA VAL A 308 -2.85 -6.90 -5.85
C VAL A 308 -1.56 -7.24 -5.12
N TYR A 309 -1.47 -7.02 -3.80
CA TYR A 309 -0.30 -7.46 -3.02
C TYR A 309 -0.13 -8.98 -3.12
N HIS A 310 -1.22 -9.73 -2.95
CA HIS A 310 -1.19 -11.19 -3.00
C HIS A 310 -0.88 -11.72 -4.40
N GLU A 311 -1.48 -11.12 -5.43
CA GLU A 311 -1.18 -11.47 -6.83
C GLU A 311 0.28 -11.16 -7.18
N ALA A 312 0.82 -10.03 -6.75
CA ALA A 312 2.21 -9.65 -7.02
C ALA A 312 3.19 -10.66 -6.44
N LEU A 313 3.00 -11.08 -5.19
CA LEU A 313 3.86 -12.03 -4.51
C LEU A 313 3.82 -13.42 -5.17
N VAL A 314 2.62 -13.92 -5.44
CA VAL A 314 2.45 -15.23 -6.12
C VAL A 314 3.04 -15.19 -7.52
N THR A 315 2.85 -14.09 -8.25
CA THR A 315 3.38 -13.92 -9.60
C THR A 315 4.89 -13.94 -9.61
N ALA A 316 5.54 -13.14 -8.74
CA ALA A 316 6.99 -13.09 -8.63
C ALA A 316 7.60 -14.47 -8.35
N ILE A 317 7.07 -15.21 -7.38
CA ILE A 317 7.55 -16.56 -7.04
C ILE A 317 7.29 -17.55 -8.19
N SER A 318 6.11 -17.48 -8.81
CA SER A 318 5.76 -18.38 -9.91
C SER A 318 6.58 -18.13 -11.17
N ASP A 319 7.00 -16.89 -11.42
CA ASP A 319 7.81 -16.50 -12.58
C ASP A 319 9.29 -16.84 -12.41
N MET A 320 9.78 -16.99 -11.17
CA MET A 320 11.13 -17.48 -10.88
C MET A 320 11.28 -18.98 -11.14
N TYR A 321 10.24 -19.77 -10.87
CA TYR A 321 10.24 -21.23 -11.05
C TYR A 321 9.03 -21.70 -11.89
N PRO A 322 8.95 -21.29 -13.17
CA PRO A 322 7.75 -21.48 -13.99
C PRO A 322 7.45 -22.96 -14.25
N SER A 323 8.49 -23.77 -14.51
CA SER A 323 8.35 -25.22 -14.74
C SER A 323 7.66 -25.95 -13.58
N PHE A 324 7.85 -25.45 -12.35
CA PHE A 324 7.24 -26.03 -11.17
C PHE A 324 5.85 -25.45 -10.91
N PHE A 325 5.70 -24.13 -10.80
CA PHE A 325 4.47 -23.49 -10.30
C PHE A 325 3.39 -23.27 -11.35
N GLN A 326 3.75 -23.08 -12.62
CA GLN A 326 2.77 -22.86 -13.71
C GLN A 326 2.13 -24.17 -14.21
N THR A 327 2.55 -25.32 -13.67
CA THR A 327 2.00 -26.63 -14.00
C THR A 327 0.81 -26.99 -13.12
N GLY A 328 -0.36 -27.23 -13.73
CA GLY A 328 -1.56 -27.72 -13.06
C GLY A 328 -2.14 -26.76 -12.02
N HIS A 329 -2.33 -27.25 -10.79
CA HIS A 329 -2.94 -26.48 -9.68
C HIS A 329 -1.92 -25.89 -8.70
N ARG A 330 -0.62 -26.00 -8.98
CA ARG A 330 0.46 -25.67 -8.02
C ARG A 330 0.51 -24.18 -7.64
N ARG A 331 0.24 -23.26 -8.59
CA ARG A 331 0.07 -21.83 -8.29
C ARG A 331 -1.03 -21.57 -7.25
N LYS A 332 -2.14 -22.32 -7.30
CA LYS A 332 -3.24 -22.18 -6.32
C LYS A 332 -2.82 -22.65 -4.94
N PHE A 333 -2.07 -23.75 -4.86
CA PHE A 333 -1.51 -24.23 -3.60
C PHE A 333 -0.45 -23.28 -3.03
N LEU A 334 0.36 -22.65 -3.88
CA LEU A 334 1.28 -21.58 -3.45
C LEU A 334 0.51 -20.40 -2.85
N LEU A 335 -0.54 -19.92 -3.52
CA LEU A 335 -1.42 -18.87 -3.01
C LEU A 335 -2.04 -19.26 -1.65
N LEU A 336 -2.51 -20.49 -1.51
CA LEU A 336 -3.07 -21.00 -0.24
C LEU A 336 -2.02 -21.04 0.87
N PHE A 337 -0.82 -21.52 0.56
CA PHE A 337 0.29 -21.58 1.52
C PHE A 337 0.68 -20.18 2.02
N ILE A 338 0.84 -19.22 1.10
CA ILE A 338 1.16 -17.83 1.45
C ILE A 338 0.03 -17.24 2.30
N SER A 339 -1.24 -17.43 1.91
CA SER A 339 -2.40 -16.96 2.68
C SER A 339 -2.43 -17.54 4.10
N ALA A 340 -2.17 -18.84 4.24
CA ALA A 340 -2.15 -19.52 5.53
C ALA A 340 -0.98 -19.06 6.41
N ALA A 341 0.21 -18.89 5.83
CA ALA A 341 1.37 -18.36 6.54
C ALA A 341 1.13 -16.92 7.00
N SER A 342 0.60 -16.06 6.11
CA SER A 342 0.26 -14.67 6.43
C SER A 342 -0.85 -14.57 7.48
N PHE A 343 -1.84 -15.45 7.46
CA PHE A 343 -2.85 -15.57 8.51
C PHE A 343 -2.22 -15.85 9.88
N LEU A 344 -1.31 -16.82 9.96
CA LEU A 344 -0.65 -17.18 11.22
C LEU A 344 0.19 -16.02 11.79
N VAL A 345 0.90 -15.27 10.94
CA VAL A 345 1.62 -14.06 11.36
C VAL A 345 0.62 -12.97 11.77
N GLY A 346 -0.47 -12.81 11.02
CA GLY A 346 -1.53 -11.84 11.29
C GLY A 346 -2.22 -12.04 12.63
N LEU A 347 -2.29 -13.26 13.16
CA LEU A 347 -2.82 -13.54 14.51
C LEU A 347 -2.10 -12.74 15.60
N LEU A 348 -0.82 -12.42 15.43
CA LEU A 348 -0.08 -11.57 16.38
C LEU A 348 -0.65 -10.15 16.45
N MET A 349 -1.13 -9.61 15.33
CA MET A 349 -1.73 -8.27 15.24
C MET A 349 -3.21 -8.24 15.65
N VAL A 350 -3.80 -9.41 15.90
CA VAL A 350 -5.18 -9.58 16.38
C VAL A 350 -5.22 -9.93 17.89
N THR A 351 -4.08 -9.81 18.57
CA THR A 351 -4.01 -9.86 20.04
C THR A 351 -4.43 -8.54 20.68
N GLU A 352 -4.62 -8.55 21.99
CA GLU A 352 -4.88 -7.36 22.81
C GLU A 352 -3.78 -6.28 22.68
N GLY A 353 -2.51 -6.68 22.55
CA GLY A 353 -1.38 -5.79 22.21
C GLY A 353 -1.10 -5.67 20.71
N GLY A 354 -1.97 -6.22 19.86
CA GLY A 354 -1.76 -6.35 18.42
C GLY A 354 -1.70 -5.02 17.67
N LEU A 355 -2.37 -3.97 18.17
CA LEU A 355 -2.35 -2.64 17.56
C LEU A 355 -0.93 -2.00 17.62
N TYR A 356 -0.15 -2.27 18.67
CA TYR A 356 1.24 -1.80 18.76
C TYR A 356 2.12 -2.48 17.71
N VAL A 357 1.95 -3.79 17.50
CA VAL A 357 2.65 -4.55 16.46
C VAL A 357 2.24 -4.06 15.08
N PHE A 358 0.94 -3.85 14.86
CA PHE A 358 0.39 -3.28 13.62
C PHE A 358 1.06 -1.94 13.26
N GLN A 359 1.19 -1.03 14.23
CA GLN A 359 1.84 0.26 14.00
C GLN A 359 3.35 0.15 13.71
N LEU A 360 4.05 -0.80 14.32
CA LEU A 360 5.46 -1.06 13.98
C LEU A 360 5.60 -1.52 12.52
N PHE A 361 4.71 -2.39 12.05
CA PHE A 361 4.67 -2.80 10.64
C PHE A 361 4.37 -1.63 9.71
N ASP A 362 3.31 -0.87 10.00
CA ASP A 362 2.89 0.27 9.19
C ASP A 362 4.01 1.31 9.08
N TYR A 363 4.65 1.65 10.19
CA TYR A 363 5.65 2.72 10.24
C TYR A 363 7.05 2.30 9.72
N TYR A 364 7.55 1.13 10.11
CA TYR A 364 8.94 0.74 9.82
C TYR A 364 9.09 -0.21 8.62
N ALA A 365 8.12 -1.11 8.40
CA ALA A 365 8.24 -2.12 7.37
C ALA A 365 7.81 -1.57 6.00
N CYS A 366 6.69 -0.86 5.96
CA CYS A 366 5.97 -0.57 4.70
C CYS A 366 5.94 0.91 4.31
N SER A 367 6.25 1.83 5.24
CA SER A 367 6.24 3.27 5.00
C SER A 367 7.59 3.93 5.31
N GLY A 368 7.68 5.24 5.04
CA GLY A 368 8.84 6.08 5.38
C GLY A 368 10.16 5.51 4.86
N MET A 369 11.06 5.16 5.78
CA MET A 369 12.48 4.83 5.55
C MET A 369 12.72 3.72 4.52
N THR A 370 11.86 2.70 4.49
CA THR A 370 11.99 1.59 3.54
C THR A 370 11.76 2.10 2.12
N LEU A 371 10.63 2.78 1.87
CA LEU A 371 10.30 3.34 0.55
C LEU A 371 11.33 4.39 0.10
N LEU A 372 11.85 5.21 1.03
CA LEU A 372 12.93 6.17 0.75
C LEU A 372 14.21 5.45 0.26
N THR A 373 14.58 4.34 0.90
CA THR A 373 15.78 3.55 0.53
C THR A 373 15.62 2.91 -0.85
N PHE A 374 14.46 2.29 -1.12
CA PHE A 374 14.18 1.74 -2.44
C PHE A 374 14.18 2.83 -3.52
N ALA A 375 13.59 4.00 -3.28
CA ALA A 375 13.55 5.07 -4.27
C ALA A 375 14.94 5.63 -4.63
N ILE A 376 15.85 5.75 -3.65
CA ILE A 376 17.25 6.14 -3.90
C ILE A 376 17.96 5.09 -4.75
N LEU A 377 17.71 3.81 -4.52
CA LEU A 377 18.34 2.74 -5.28
C LEU A 377 17.79 2.63 -6.72
N HIS A 378 16.51 2.94 -6.93
CA HIS A 378 15.91 3.06 -8.27
C HIS A 378 16.40 4.29 -9.04
N PHE A 379 16.88 5.33 -8.35
CA PHE A 379 17.48 6.49 -9.01
C PHE A 379 18.81 6.12 -9.70
N ILE A 380 19.58 5.21 -9.11
CA ILE A 380 20.88 4.77 -9.63
C ILE A 380 20.72 3.98 -10.95
N SER A 381 19.51 3.49 -11.26
CA SER A 381 19.16 2.64 -12.43
C SER A 381 19.30 3.26 -13.82
N GLY A 382 19.77 4.49 -13.97
CA GLY A 382 20.04 5.09 -15.28
C GLY A 382 18.76 5.42 -16.08
N ALA A 383 18.20 6.60 -15.83
CA ALA A 383 16.98 7.13 -16.44
C ALA A 383 16.96 7.18 -18.00
N GLU A 384 18.12 7.17 -18.66
CA GLU A 384 18.23 7.24 -20.12
C GLU A 384 17.72 5.99 -20.82
N ARG A 385 18.06 4.80 -20.30
CA ARG A 385 17.68 3.54 -20.93
C ARG A 385 16.19 3.26 -20.76
N LEU A 386 15.63 3.63 -19.61
CA LEU A 386 14.19 3.61 -19.38
C LEU A 386 13.45 4.48 -20.42
N TYR A 387 13.96 5.67 -20.70
CA TYR A 387 13.37 6.57 -21.67
C TYR A 387 13.35 5.98 -23.09
N ASP A 388 14.46 5.31 -23.48
CA ASP A 388 14.56 4.60 -24.76
C ASP A 388 13.65 3.35 -24.80
N SER A 389 13.54 2.59 -23.70
CA SER A 389 12.63 1.44 -23.60
C SER A 389 11.15 1.84 -23.66
N ILE A 390 10.78 2.99 -23.11
CA ILE A 390 9.41 3.50 -23.24
C ILE A 390 9.12 3.86 -24.68
N GLU A 391 10.05 4.55 -25.37
CA GLU A 391 9.89 4.84 -26.80
C GLU A 391 9.69 3.58 -27.64
N ASP A 392 10.41 2.50 -27.36
CA ASP A 392 10.28 1.20 -28.03
C ASP A 392 8.89 0.57 -27.83
N MET A 393 8.32 0.66 -26.62
CA MET A 393 6.99 0.13 -26.32
C MET A 393 5.85 0.94 -26.94
N ILE A 394 5.85 2.27 -26.76
CA ILE A 394 4.71 3.13 -27.11
C ILE A 394 4.86 3.83 -28.48
N GLY A 395 6.05 3.74 -29.10
CA GLY A 395 6.35 4.33 -30.41
C GLY A 395 6.61 5.84 -30.39
N TYR A 396 6.64 6.50 -29.22
CA TYR A 396 6.99 7.91 -29.07
C TYR A 396 7.69 8.20 -27.75
N ARG A 397 8.53 9.24 -27.72
CA ARG A 397 9.24 9.64 -26.50
C ARG A 397 8.30 10.37 -25.53
N PRO A 398 8.28 10.02 -24.23
CA PRO A 398 7.58 10.78 -23.21
C PRO A 398 8.09 12.22 -23.11
N TRP A 399 7.33 13.12 -22.49
CA TRP A 399 7.73 14.53 -22.39
C TRP A 399 9.11 14.70 -21.69
N PRO A 400 10.08 15.46 -22.24
CA PRO A 400 11.46 15.54 -21.71
C PRO A 400 11.57 16.01 -20.25
N PHE A 401 10.55 16.71 -19.76
CA PHE A 401 10.44 17.06 -18.35
C PHE A 401 10.44 15.84 -17.42
N MET A 402 9.89 14.71 -17.86
CA MET A 402 9.90 13.45 -17.09
C MET A 402 11.33 12.95 -16.87
N LYS A 403 12.17 13.05 -17.90
CA LYS A 403 13.58 12.71 -17.82
C LYS A 403 14.34 13.60 -16.83
N CYS A 404 14.03 14.90 -16.79
CA CYS A 404 14.59 15.82 -15.79
C CYS A 404 14.14 15.44 -14.37
N CYS A 405 12.86 15.12 -14.21
CA CYS A 405 12.29 14.71 -12.93
C CYS A 405 12.96 13.44 -12.38
N TRP A 406 13.15 12.41 -13.23
CA TRP A 406 13.87 11.18 -12.87
C TRP A 406 15.31 11.43 -12.43
N LYS A 407 16.00 12.35 -13.12
CA LYS A 407 17.43 12.56 -12.93
C LYS A 407 17.78 13.50 -11.76
N TYR A 408 16.88 14.40 -11.38
CA TYR A 408 17.23 15.47 -10.43
C TYR A 408 16.20 15.70 -9.33
N LEU A 409 14.90 15.65 -9.63
CA LEU A 409 13.85 16.01 -8.64
C LEU A 409 13.52 14.87 -7.68
N THR A 410 13.50 13.63 -8.18
CA THR A 410 13.29 12.43 -7.37
C THR A 410 14.29 12.35 -6.20
N PRO A 411 15.63 12.31 -6.40
CA PRO A 411 16.58 12.17 -5.29
C PRO A 411 16.59 13.35 -4.30
N GLY A 412 16.28 14.57 -4.74
CA GLY A 412 16.30 15.76 -3.89
C GLY A 412 15.30 15.73 -2.74
N THR A 413 14.08 15.21 -2.96
CA THR A 413 13.08 15.08 -1.88
C THR A 413 13.42 13.95 -0.91
N PHE A 414 14.08 12.89 -1.40
CA PHE A 414 14.47 11.75 -0.56
C PHE A 414 15.57 12.10 0.43
N ILE A 415 16.58 12.85 0.00
CA ILE A 415 17.65 13.34 0.88
C ILE A 415 17.07 14.24 1.98
N PHE A 416 16.10 15.09 1.63
CA PHE A 416 15.44 15.97 2.59
C PHE A 416 14.64 15.20 3.66
N SER A 417 13.98 14.11 3.27
CA SER A 417 13.22 13.25 4.18
C SER A 417 14.09 12.47 5.18
N LEU A 418 15.32 12.10 4.80
CA LEU A 418 16.25 11.41 5.70
C LEU A 418 16.81 12.33 6.80
N VAL A 419 16.90 13.64 6.53
CA VAL A 419 17.49 14.64 7.45
C VAL A 419 16.55 14.99 8.62
N LYS A 420 15.26 14.72 8.49
CA LYS A 420 14.22 15.08 9.48
C LYS A 420 13.47 13.86 10.04
N TYR A 421 14.16 12.74 10.20
CA TYR A 421 13.60 11.55 10.85
C TYR A 421 13.08 11.86 12.27
N THR A 422 11.84 11.48 12.53
CA THR A 422 11.24 11.50 13.87
C THR A 422 10.93 10.06 14.31
N PRO A 423 11.13 9.69 15.58
CA PRO A 423 10.78 8.35 16.06
C PRO A 423 9.27 8.15 16.17
N LEU A 424 8.80 6.91 15.98
CA LEU A 424 7.39 6.53 16.14
C LEU A 424 6.93 6.71 17.60
N LYS A 425 5.76 7.31 17.79
CA LYS A 425 5.06 7.40 19.09
C LYS A 425 3.63 6.89 18.93
N PHE A 426 3.13 6.09 19.88
CA PHE A 426 1.73 5.66 19.90
C PHE A 426 0.89 6.69 20.63
N ASN A 427 -0.15 7.21 19.94
CA ASN A 427 -1.08 8.23 20.45
C ASN A 427 -0.39 9.46 21.10
N ASN A 428 0.81 9.81 20.62
CA ASN A 428 1.69 10.87 21.15
C ASN A 428 2.09 10.77 22.64
N VAL A 429 1.68 9.71 23.35
CA VAL A 429 1.91 9.53 24.80
C VAL A 429 2.77 8.30 25.09
N TYR A 430 2.57 7.20 24.36
CA TYR A 430 3.29 5.96 24.59
C TYR A 430 4.57 5.90 23.74
N GLU A 431 5.71 5.75 24.41
CA GLU A 431 7.01 5.54 23.80
C GLU A 431 7.34 4.05 23.78
N TYR A 432 7.73 3.54 22.61
CA TYR A 432 8.11 2.14 22.47
C TYR A 432 9.37 1.83 23.29
N PRO A 433 9.51 0.62 23.84
CA PRO A 433 10.75 0.19 24.46
C PRO A 433 11.87 0.09 23.42
N TRP A 434 13.13 0.15 23.86
CA TRP A 434 14.31 0.15 22.97
C TRP A 434 14.33 -1.04 21.99
N TRP A 435 13.85 -2.20 22.44
CA TRP A 435 13.78 -3.41 21.62
C TRP A 435 12.68 -3.31 20.55
N GLY A 436 11.62 -2.54 20.78
CA GLY A 436 10.57 -2.26 19.79
C GLY A 436 11.13 -1.45 18.61
N TYR A 437 11.95 -0.43 18.90
CA TYR A 437 12.69 0.30 17.85
C TYR A 437 13.70 -0.60 17.14
N ALA A 438 14.35 -1.53 17.85
CA ALA A 438 15.26 -2.49 17.23
C ALA A 438 14.53 -3.45 16.27
N ILE A 439 13.33 -3.92 16.62
CA ILE A 439 12.45 -4.71 15.73
C ILE A 439 12.02 -3.87 14.52
N GLY A 440 11.63 -2.61 14.72
CA GLY A 440 11.33 -1.69 13.62
C GLY A 440 12.52 -1.54 12.67
N GLY A 441 13.71 -1.29 13.21
CA GLY A 441 14.96 -1.25 12.45
C GLY A 441 15.23 -2.56 11.70
N PHE A 442 14.95 -3.72 12.32
CA PHE A 442 15.05 -5.02 11.67
C PHE A 442 14.10 -5.15 10.49
N PHE A 443 12.85 -4.67 10.56
CA PHE A 443 11.92 -4.71 9.42
C PHE A 443 12.37 -3.82 8.26
N THR A 444 12.87 -2.62 8.56
CA THR A 444 13.45 -1.73 7.54
C THR A 444 14.71 -2.36 6.90
N LEU A 445 15.55 -3.00 7.72
CA LEU A 445 16.76 -3.64 7.26
C LEU A 445 16.47 -4.96 6.52
N SER A 446 15.48 -5.77 6.92
CA SER A 446 15.24 -7.08 6.32
C SER A 446 14.90 -6.98 4.83
N SER A 447 14.14 -5.96 4.43
CA SER A 447 13.85 -5.68 3.01
C SER A 447 15.05 -5.12 2.24
N THR A 448 15.93 -4.36 2.89
CA THR A 448 17.10 -3.73 2.25
C THR A 448 18.37 -4.58 2.29
N LEU A 449 18.48 -5.51 3.24
CA LEU A 449 19.63 -6.41 3.46
C LEU A 449 19.84 -7.35 2.29
N TYR A 450 18.79 -7.80 1.61
CA TYR A 450 18.92 -8.64 0.40
C TYR A 450 19.70 -7.94 -0.71
N ILE A 451 19.61 -6.62 -0.79
CA ILE A 451 20.35 -5.81 -1.75
C ILE A 451 21.84 -5.86 -1.38
N TYR A 452 22.18 -5.60 -0.12
CA TYR A 452 23.56 -5.64 0.36
C TYR A 452 24.19 -7.04 0.33
N ILE A 453 23.44 -8.09 0.66
CA ILE A 453 23.90 -9.49 0.63
C ILE A 453 24.17 -9.94 -0.82
N TYR A 454 23.31 -9.56 -1.76
CA TYR A 454 23.52 -9.90 -3.18
C TYR A 454 24.75 -9.17 -3.74
N ILE A 455 24.88 -7.88 -3.43
CA ILE A 455 26.06 -7.07 -3.76
C ILE A 455 27.33 -7.73 -3.19
N TYR A 456 27.33 -8.08 -1.89
CA TYR A 456 28.47 -8.72 -1.23
C TYR A 456 28.80 -10.10 -1.81
N ASN A 457 27.82 -10.98 -2.03
CA ASN A 457 28.05 -12.32 -2.61
C ASN A 457 28.62 -12.21 -4.02
N TYR A 458 28.10 -11.29 -4.85
CA TYR A 458 28.62 -11.08 -6.19
C TYR A 458 30.05 -10.51 -6.15
N TYR A 459 30.32 -9.54 -5.26
CA TYR A 459 31.68 -9.05 -5.01
C TYR A 459 32.62 -10.15 -4.54
N TYR A 460 32.17 -11.05 -3.65
CA TYR A 460 32.95 -12.18 -3.15
C TYR A 460 33.23 -13.22 -4.25
N TYR A 461 32.22 -13.60 -5.06
CA TYR A 461 32.39 -14.50 -6.19
C TYR A 461 33.32 -13.92 -7.27
N TYR A 462 33.18 -12.64 -7.61
CA TYR A 462 34.09 -11.96 -8.55
C TYR A 462 35.50 -11.75 -7.98
N PHE A 463 35.62 -11.51 -6.68
CA PHE A 463 36.90 -11.41 -5.98
C PHE A 463 37.64 -12.75 -5.96
N LEU A 464 36.91 -13.87 -5.83
CA LEU A 464 37.48 -15.22 -5.90
C LEU A 464 37.90 -15.61 -7.32
N PHE A 465 37.20 -15.12 -8.35
CA PHE A 465 37.42 -15.52 -9.75
C PHE A 465 38.41 -14.62 -10.52
N PHE A 466 38.59 -13.36 -10.11
CA PHE A 466 39.52 -12.42 -10.76
C PHE A 466 40.53 -11.83 -9.76
N TYR A 467 41.67 -12.51 -9.62
CA TYR A 467 42.84 -11.99 -8.93
C TYR A 467 43.56 -10.96 -9.82
N PHE A 468 43.01 -9.75 -10.00
CA PHE A 468 43.81 -8.63 -10.51
C PHE A 468 43.33 -7.28 -9.98
N PHE A 469 44.31 -6.53 -9.49
CA PHE A 469 44.23 -5.24 -8.85
C PHE A 469 44.08 -4.17 -9.93
N TYR A 470 42.87 -3.84 -10.41
CA TYR A 470 42.59 -2.52 -11.01
C TYR A 470 41.07 -2.22 -11.13
N PHE A 471 40.72 -1.03 -10.63
CA PHE A 471 39.52 -0.21 -10.81
C PHE A 471 38.15 -0.68 -10.29
N PHE A 472 37.86 -0.28 -9.05
CA PHE A 472 36.51 -0.19 -8.46
C PHE A 472 35.47 0.43 -9.43
N PHE A 473 35.82 1.50 -10.15
CA PHE A 473 34.91 2.12 -11.13
C PHE A 473 34.58 1.25 -12.34
N TYR A 474 35.51 0.41 -12.80
CA TYR A 474 35.23 -0.54 -13.87
C TYR A 474 34.25 -1.63 -13.40
N ARG A 475 34.39 -2.07 -12.14
CA ARG A 475 33.50 -3.06 -11.51
C ARG A 475 32.09 -2.51 -11.28
N VAL A 476 31.95 -1.28 -10.79
CA VAL A 476 30.65 -0.58 -10.70
C VAL A 476 30.04 -0.43 -12.09
N ARG A 477 30.84 -0.09 -13.11
CA ARG A 477 30.35 0.05 -14.49
C ARG A 477 29.80 -1.26 -15.06
N VAL A 478 30.46 -2.40 -14.82
CA VAL A 478 29.96 -3.73 -15.24
C VAL A 478 28.70 -4.14 -14.48
N LEU A 479 28.60 -3.81 -13.18
CA LEU A 479 27.38 -4.05 -12.39
C LEU A 479 26.19 -3.20 -12.86
N CYS A 480 26.47 -2.01 -13.39
CA CYS A 480 25.50 -1.12 -14.02
C CYS A 480 25.30 -1.38 -15.52
N THR A 481 25.94 -2.41 -16.11
CA THR A 481 25.62 -2.86 -17.46
C THR A 481 24.53 -3.94 -17.44
N PRO A 482 23.59 -3.88 -18.39
CA PRO A 482 22.45 -4.78 -18.38
C PRO A 482 22.81 -6.17 -18.89
N ALA A 483 21.90 -7.11 -18.62
CA ALA A 483 22.01 -8.48 -19.10
C ALA A 483 22.06 -8.54 -20.64
N GLU A 484 22.99 -9.35 -21.18
CA GLU A 484 23.30 -9.43 -22.62
C GLU A 484 22.16 -10.04 -23.47
N ASP A 485 21.21 -10.69 -22.79
CA ASP A 485 19.99 -11.30 -23.33
C ASP A 485 18.83 -10.29 -23.48
N LEU A 486 18.94 -9.08 -22.92
CA LEU A 486 17.96 -8.03 -23.14
C LEU A 486 18.08 -7.45 -24.56
N PRO A 487 16.97 -7.30 -25.31
CA PRO A 487 17.00 -6.60 -26.58
C PRO A 487 17.50 -5.17 -26.36
N ASP A 488 18.45 -4.73 -27.19
CA ASP A 488 18.90 -3.35 -27.19
C ASP A 488 17.88 -2.53 -27.98
N PRO A 489 17.18 -1.56 -27.36
CA PRO A 489 16.21 -0.72 -28.07
C PRO A 489 16.86 0.09 -29.22
N LYS A 490 18.19 0.25 -29.23
CA LYS A 490 18.93 0.90 -30.33
C LYS A 490 19.39 -0.05 -31.42
N HIS A 491 19.43 -1.36 -31.14
CA HIS A 491 19.85 -2.41 -32.05
C HIS A 491 18.99 -3.67 -31.87
N PRO A 492 17.79 -3.73 -32.49
CA PRO A 492 17.00 -4.95 -32.49
C PRO A 492 17.79 -6.06 -33.17
N LYS A 493 18.16 -7.11 -32.43
CA LYS A 493 18.66 -8.35 -33.03
C LYS A 493 17.58 -8.84 -34.03
N GLN A 494 18.01 -9.20 -35.25
CA GLN A 494 17.18 -9.58 -36.39
C GLN A 494 15.91 -10.35 -36.00
N LYS A 495 14.78 -9.98 -36.63
CA LYS A 495 13.49 -10.70 -36.57
C LYS A 495 13.71 -12.21 -36.56
N LEU A 496 13.42 -12.86 -35.43
CA LEU A 496 13.38 -14.31 -35.33
C LEU A 496 12.30 -14.84 -36.29
N ASN A 497 12.67 -15.83 -37.10
CA ASN A 497 11.83 -16.41 -38.14
C ASN A 497 10.50 -16.97 -37.57
N THR A 498 9.44 -16.65 -38.29
CA THR A 498 8.03 -16.81 -37.94
C THR A 498 7.55 -18.20 -38.33
N VAL A 499 7.92 -19.28 -37.63
CA VAL A 499 7.28 -20.59 -37.86
C VAL A 499 7.14 -21.38 -36.55
N SER A 500 5.94 -21.92 -36.36
CA SER A 500 5.40 -22.79 -35.29
C SER A 500 5.10 -22.16 -33.93
N PHE A 501 3.89 -21.63 -33.79
CA PHE A 501 3.20 -21.49 -32.50
C PHE A 501 1.73 -21.89 -32.71
N GLU A 502 1.36 -23.10 -32.28
CA GLU A 502 -0.04 -23.42 -31.99
C GLU A 502 -0.28 -23.19 -30.50
N THR A 503 -1.26 -22.33 -30.25
CA THR A 503 -1.74 -21.76 -29.00
C THR A 503 -2.48 -22.77 -28.12
N PHE A 504 -2.34 -22.64 -26.79
CA PHE A 504 -3.43 -23.03 -25.87
C PHE A 504 -3.78 -21.98 -24.79
N THR A 505 -3.24 -20.77 -24.90
CA THR A 505 -3.62 -19.62 -24.07
C THR A 505 -3.48 -18.34 -24.90
N ASP A 506 -4.59 -17.67 -25.21
CA ASP A 506 -4.67 -16.41 -25.99
C ASP A 506 -4.06 -15.17 -25.30
N LEU A 507 -2.92 -15.32 -24.63
CA LEU A 507 -2.13 -14.21 -24.10
C LEU A 507 -0.66 -14.50 -24.40
N LEU A 508 -0.13 -13.82 -25.41
CA LEU A 508 1.27 -13.84 -25.79
C LEU A 508 2.10 -13.09 -24.74
N THR A 509 2.91 -13.81 -23.96
CA THR A 509 4.05 -13.22 -23.23
C THR A 509 5.32 -13.98 -23.62
N LEU A 510 6.34 -13.23 -24.05
CA LEU A 510 7.62 -13.75 -24.53
C LEU A 510 8.46 -14.29 -23.38
N ARG A 511 8.64 -15.61 -23.28
CA ARG A 511 9.76 -16.19 -22.50
C ARG A 511 10.12 -17.59 -23.00
N THR A 512 11.28 -17.71 -23.66
CA THR A 512 11.85 -18.99 -24.10
C THR A 512 12.76 -19.58 -23.03
N VAL A 513 12.59 -20.87 -22.72
CA VAL A 513 13.56 -21.67 -21.94
C VAL A 513 14.25 -22.62 -22.91
N HIS A 514 15.58 -22.54 -23.02
CA HIS A 514 16.39 -23.50 -23.76
C HIS A 514 16.46 -24.84 -23.00
N THR A 515 16.22 -25.95 -23.72
CA THR A 515 16.76 -27.28 -23.37
C THR A 515 17.69 -27.74 -24.51
N PRO A 516 18.84 -28.38 -24.21
CA PRO A 516 19.82 -28.77 -25.22
C PRO A 516 19.54 -30.17 -25.78
N ASN A 517 20.02 -30.39 -27.02
CA ASN A 517 20.28 -31.65 -27.72
C ASN A 517 19.19 -32.24 -28.64
N SER A 518 19.44 -32.19 -29.96
CA SER A 518 19.56 -33.41 -30.78
C SER A 518 20.38 -33.12 -32.06
N LEU A 519 21.21 -34.09 -32.42
CA LEU A 519 22.28 -34.09 -33.45
C LEU A 519 21.75 -34.04 -34.91
N PRO A 520 22.59 -33.70 -35.91
CA PRO A 520 22.18 -33.58 -37.30
C PRO A 520 22.14 -34.95 -37.98
N HIS A 521 21.01 -35.30 -38.60
CA HIS A 521 20.94 -36.44 -39.52
C HIS A 521 21.28 -36.01 -40.95
N ARG A 522 22.19 -36.80 -41.53
CA ARG A 522 22.80 -36.73 -42.85
C ARG A 522 21.79 -36.83 -44.01
N ASP A 523 22.14 -36.15 -45.10
CA ASP A 523 21.67 -36.37 -46.47
C ASP A 523 21.82 -37.84 -46.91
N ILE A 524 20.79 -38.41 -47.54
CA ILE A 524 20.91 -39.41 -48.60
C ILE A 524 19.72 -39.23 -49.59
N VAL A 525 20.09 -38.88 -50.83
CA VAL A 525 19.49 -39.10 -52.17
C VAL A 525 17.97 -39.15 -52.31
#